data_AF-A0A970HYT7-F1
#
_entry.id   AF-A0A970HYT7-F1
#
_cell.length_a   1.000
_cell.length_b   1.000
_cell.length_c   1.000
_cell.angle_alpha   90.00
_cell.angle_beta   90.00
_cell.angle_gamma   90.00
#
_symmetry.space_group_name_H-M   'P 1'
#
loop_
_entity.id
_entity.type
_entity.pdbx_description
1 polymer ?
#
loop_
_entity_poly.entity_id
_entity_poly.type
_entity_poly.pdbx_seq_one_letter_code
_entity_poly.pdbx_strand_id
1 'polypeptide(L)'
;MKIKFFVLLLIMFLCNMINAQMPEDVFRKPLKEVLTDVEKRYDIKLQYSEDLVKDLEVSYATWRYRMDTEETLANILLPFDLVYQKTADRTWQISRFSYYQRSPEEGRKHLEKL
;
A
#
# COMPACT_ATOMS: atom_id res chain seq x y z
N MET A 1 5.33 -40.93 37.90
CA MET A 1 6.03 -39.62 37.85
C MET A 1 6.70 -39.34 36.50
N LYS A 2 7.38 -40.31 35.88
CA LYS A 2 8.11 -40.14 34.61
C LYS A 2 7.24 -39.67 33.41
N ILE A 3 6.04 -40.21 33.25
CA ILE A 3 5.11 -39.83 32.16
C ILE A 3 4.62 -38.39 32.32
N LYS A 4 4.25 -37.97 33.54
CA LYS A 4 3.82 -36.59 33.80
C LYS A 4 4.94 -35.58 33.55
N PHE A 5 6.18 -35.95 33.85
CA PHE A 5 7.37 -35.15 33.55
C PHE A 5 7.64 -35.06 32.04
N PHE A 6 7.47 -36.15 31.31
CA PHE A 6 7.61 -36.17 29.84
C PHE A 6 6.54 -35.32 29.15
N VAL A 7 5.28 -35.39 29.62
CA VAL A 7 4.19 -34.54 29.12
C VAL A 7 4.47 -33.06 29.39
N LEU A 8 5.01 -32.72 30.57
CA LEU A 8 5.40 -31.35 30.90
C LEU A 8 6.49 -30.82 29.95
N LEU A 9 7.53 -31.63 29.67
CA LEU A 9 8.60 -31.28 28.72
C LEU A 9 8.08 -31.11 27.29
N LEU A 10 7.14 -31.95 26.86
CA LEU A 10 6.50 -31.85 25.55
C LEU A 10 5.69 -30.55 25.42
N ILE A 11 4.95 -30.17 26.45
CA ILE A 11 4.19 -28.90 26.48
C ILE A 11 5.14 -27.70 26.41
N MET A 12 6.24 -27.71 27.17
CA MET A 12 7.24 -26.64 27.12
C MET A 12 7.91 -26.51 25.74
N PHE A 13 8.13 -27.63 25.05
CA PHE A 13 8.68 -27.62 23.69
C PHE A 13 7.69 -27.02 22.68
N LEU A 14 6.40 -27.36 22.80
CA LEU A 14 5.35 -26.83 21.92
C LEU A 14 5.11 -25.32 22.12
N CYS A 15 5.34 -24.78 23.31
CA CYS A 15 5.23 -23.32 23.56
C CYS A 15 6.24 -22.48 22.76
N ASN A 16 7.38 -23.05 22.35
CA ASN A 16 8.39 -22.32 21.56
C ASN A 16 8.00 -22.16 20.08
N MET A 17 6.93 -22.84 19.63
CA MET A 17 6.44 -22.76 18.23
C MET A 17 5.38 -21.68 18.04
N ILE A 18 5.04 -20.93 19.09
CA ILE A 18 4.04 -19.86 19.02
C ILE A 18 4.75 -18.58 18.57
N ASN A 19 4.61 -18.24 17.29
CA ASN A 19 5.01 -16.92 16.78
C ASN A 19 3.92 -15.91 17.16
N ALA A 20 4.26 -14.92 17.99
CA ALA A 20 3.37 -13.80 18.28
C ALA A 20 3.40 -12.81 17.10
N GLN A 21 2.24 -12.29 16.69
CA GLN A 21 2.19 -11.18 15.73
C GLN A 21 2.89 -9.96 16.33
N MET A 22 3.87 -9.41 15.62
CA MET A 22 4.50 -8.15 16.00
C MET A 22 3.61 -6.99 15.56
N PRO A 23 3.59 -5.86 16.27
CA PRO A 23 2.89 -4.67 15.80
C PRO A 23 3.30 -4.28 14.37
N GLU A 24 4.57 -4.48 14.02
CA GLU A 24 5.11 -4.27 12.67
C GLU A 24 4.38 -5.07 11.58
N ASP A 25 3.92 -6.28 11.89
CA ASP A 25 3.17 -7.15 10.97
C ASP A 25 1.74 -6.64 10.73
N VAL A 26 1.18 -5.88 11.68
CA VAL A 26 -0.14 -5.26 11.55
C VAL A 26 -0.08 -3.98 10.72
N PHE A 27 1.06 -3.28 10.76
CA PHE A 27 1.20 -1.99 10.11
C PHE A 27 1.70 -2.08 8.68
N ARG A 28 2.23 -3.21 8.20
CA ARG A 28 2.58 -3.39 6.78
C ARG A 28 1.48 -4.10 6.03
N LYS A 29 1.11 -3.56 4.86
CA LYS A 29 0.14 -4.16 3.96
C LYS A 29 0.66 -4.18 2.53
N PRO A 30 0.42 -5.23 1.74
CA PRO A 30 0.75 -5.23 0.31
C PRO A 30 0.07 -4.06 -0.40
N LEU A 31 0.81 -3.36 -1.26
CA LEU A 31 0.29 -2.20 -1.99
C LEU A 31 -0.97 -2.54 -2.77
N LYS A 32 -1.03 -3.74 -3.37
CA LYS A 32 -2.23 -4.24 -4.07
C LYS A 32 -3.48 -4.27 -3.17
N GLU A 33 -3.34 -4.74 -1.92
CA GLU A 33 -4.45 -4.75 -0.96
C GLU A 33 -4.89 -3.32 -0.62
N VAL A 34 -3.91 -2.43 -0.39
CA VAL A 34 -4.16 -1.02 -0.10
C VAL A 34 -4.88 -0.33 -1.24
N LEU A 35 -4.46 -0.54 -2.50
CA LEU A 35 -5.12 0.03 -3.67
C LEU A 35 -6.54 -0.51 -3.84
N THR A 36 -6.77 -1.79 -3.56
CA THR A 36 -8.12 -2.39 -3.58
C THR A 36 -9.04 -1.76 -2.52
N ASP A 37 -8.50 -1.45 -1.34
CA ASP A 37 -9.25 -0.76 -0.27
C ASP A 37 -9.54 0.71 -0.64
N VAL A 38 -8.58 1.38 -1.28
CA VAL A 38 -8.77 2.74 -1.84
C VAL A 38 -9.88 2.74 -2.90
N GLU A 39 -9.87 1.81 -3.85
CA GLU A 39 -10.95 1.69 -4.85
C GLU A 39 -12.33 1.62 -4.21
N LYS A 40 -12.48 0.78 -3.17
CA LYS A 40 -13.75 0.62 -2.45
C LYS A 40 -14.14 1.86 -1.65
N ARG A 41 -13.19 2.46 -0.93
CA ARG A 41 -13.45 3.60 -0.03
C ARG A 41 -13.90 4.84 -0.80
N TYR A 42 -13.24 5.14 -1.92
CA TYR A 42 -13.53 6.33 -2.70
C TYR A 42 -14.44 6.07 -3.89
N ASP A 43 -14.86 4.81 -4.08
CA ASP A 43 -15.66 4.35 -5.22
C ASP A 43 -15.01 4.78 -6.56
N ILE A 44 -13.73 4.45 -6.72
CA ILE A 44 -12.93 4.75 -7.91
C ILE A 44 -12.41 3.46 -8.55
N LYS A 45 -11.91 3.58 -9.78
CA LYS A 45 -11.20 2.52 -10.49
C LYS A 45 -9.73 2.89 -10.69
N LEU A 46 -8.84 1.98 -10.35
CA LEU A 46 -7.40 2.11 -10.54
C LEU A 46 -6.94 1.16 -11.65
N GLN A 47 -6.17 1.69 -12.59
CA GLN A 47 -5.62 0.95 -13.72
C GLN A 47 -4.09 0.92 -13.60
N TYR A 48 -3.51 -0.28 -13.58
CA TYR A 48 -2.07 -0.47 -13.47
C TYR A 48 -1.67 -1.89 -13.90
N SER A 49 -0.39 -2.07 -14.22
CA SER A 49 0.19 -3.40 -14.40
C SER A 49 0.45 -4.06 -13.04
N GLU A 50 0.15 -5.35 -12.89
CA GLU A 50 0.41 -6.12 -11.66
C GLU A 50 1.87 -6.06 -11.23
N ASP A 51 2.80 -6.05 -12.18
CA ASP A 51 4.24 -5.95 -11.91
C ASP A 51 4.65 -4.61 -11.28
N LEU A 52 3.81 -3.58 -11.40
CA LEU A 52 4.09 -2.26 -10.84
C LEU A 52 3.97 -2.24 -9.32
N VAL A 53 3.07 -3.06 -8.77
CA VAL A 53 2.72 -3.07 -7.34
C VAL A 53 3.20 -4.33 -6.62
N LYS A 54 3.76 -5.27 -7.38
CA LYS A 54 4.27 -6.54 -6.89
C LYS A 54 5.37 -6.31 -5.86
N ASP A 55 5.31 -7.05 -4.76
CA ASP A 55 6.28 -7.05 -3.65
C ASP A 55 6.46 -5.66 -2.97
N LEU A 56 5.59 -4.69 -3.25
CA LEU A 56 5.57 -3.40 -2.56
C LEU A 56 4.66 -3.46 -1.35
N GLU A 57 5.12 -2.88 -0.24
CA GLU A 57 4.37 -2.83 1.02
C GLU A 57 4.25 -1.41 1.55
N VAL A 58 3.06 -1.05 2.00
CA VAL A 58 2.76 0.24 2.62
C VAL A 58 2.71 0.06 4.12
N SER A 59 3.66 0.69 4.83
CA SER A 59 3.59 0.82 6.28
C SER A 59 2.49 1.80 6.66
N TYR A 60 1.76 1.58 7.75
CA TYR A 60 0.67 2.42 8.26
C TYR A 60 -0.31 2.89 7.16
N ALA A 61 -0.79 1.97 6.32
CA ALA A 61 -1.56 2.29 5.12
C ALA A 61 -2.81 3.16 5.42
N THR A 62 -3.62 2.77 6.40
CA THR A 62 -4.85 3.49 6.77
C THR A 62 -4.59 4.91 7.29
N TRP A 63 -3.41 5.19 7.83
CA TRP A 63 -3.01 6.52 8.29
C TRP A 63 -2.63 7.48 7.15
N ARG A 64 -2.44 6.94 5.93
CA ARG A 64 -2.18 7.74 4.71
C ARG A 64 -3.47 8.21 4.04
N TYR A 65 -4.63 7.68 4.45
CA TYR A 65 -5.91 8.02 3.87
C TYR A 65 -6.35 9.42 4.30
N ARG A 66 -7.03 10.11 3.40
CA ARG A 66 -7.49 11.50 3.55
C ARG A 66 -8.94 11.61 3.08
N MET A 67 -9.53 12.78 3.21
CA MET A 67 -10.87 13.01 2.67
C MET A 67 -10.85 13.02 1.13
N ASP A 68 -9.75 13.51 0.57
CA ASP A 68 -9.57 13.61 -0.87
C ASP A 68 -8.85 12.37 -1.45
N THR A 69 -9.32 11.95 -2.62
CA THR A 69 -8.77 10.80 -3.36
C THR A 69 -7.36 11.07 -3.83
N GLU A 70 -7.10 12.23 -4.41
CA GLU A 70 -5.78 12.60 -4.97
C GLU A 70 -4.75 12.68 -3.85
N GLU A 71 -5.11 13.32 -2.73
CA GLU A 71 -4.24 13.39 -1.55
C GLU A 71 -3.91 11.99 -1.00
N THR A 72 -4.90 11.09 -0.96
CA THR A 72 -4.69 9.69 -0.55
C THR A 72 -3.76 8.95 -1.50
N LEU A 73 -4.00 9.06 -2.81
CA LEU A 73 -3.15 8.44 -3.83
C LEU A 73 -1.72 8.99 -3.77
N ALA A 74 -1.54 10.30 -3.56
CA ALA A 74 -0.24 10.91 -3.40
C ALA A 74 0.52 10.36 -2.18
N ASN A 75 -0.13 10.26 -1.02
CA ASN A 75 0.48 9.74 0.21
C ASN A 75 0.86 8.27 0.12
N ILE A 76 0.19 7.50 -0.75
CA ILE A 76 0.44 6.06 -0.94
C ILE A 76 1.47 5.82 -2.03
N LEU A 77 1.37 6.49 -3.18
CA LEU A 77 2.09 6.14 -4.40
C LEU A 77 3.44 6.85 -4.55
N LEU A 78 3.52 8.13 -4.19
CA LEU A 78 4.75 8.91 -4.36
C LEU A 78 5.96 8.34 -3.60
N PRO A 79 5.82 7.76 -2.39
CA PRO A 79 6.94 7.08 -1.72
C PRO A 79 7.55 5.90 -2.50
N PHE A 80 6.87 5.39 -3.53
CA PHE A 80 7.34 4.30 -4.39
C PHE A 80 7.74 4.75 -5.80
N ASP A 81 7.92 6.06 -6.02
CA ASP A 81 8.09 6.66 -7.35
C ASP A 81 6.97 6.26 -8.32
N LEU A 82 5.76 6.07 -7.79
CA LEU A 82 4.55 5.84 -8.57
C LEU A 82 3.74 7.12 -8.64
N VAL A 83 3.24 7.42 -9.83
CA VAL A 83 2.38 8.57 -10.10
C VAL A 83 1.02 8.11 -10.54
N TYR A 84 0.04 9.00 -10.45
CA TYR A 84 -1.34 8.75 -10.86
C TYR A 84 -1.82 9.85 -11.80
N GLN A 85 -2.68 9.49 -12.75
CA GLN A 85 -3.32 10.43 -13.67
C GLN A 85 -4.79 10.05 -13.86
N LYS A 86 -5.68 11.05 -13.80
CA LYS A 86 -7.10 10.85 -14.08
C LYS A 86 -7.28 10.58 -15.57
N THR A 87 -7.82 9.43 -15.93
CA THR A 87 -8.03 9.02 -17.34
C THR A 87 -9.49 9.11 -17.76
N ALA A 88 -10.41 8.93 -16.82
CA ALA A 88 -11.84 9.11 -17.04
C ALA A 88 -12.54 9.54 -15.74
N ASP A 89 -13.88 9.66 -15.79
CA ASP A 89 -14.62 9.86 -14.56
C ASP A 89 -14.38 8.71 -13.58
N ARG A 90 -14.06 9.07 -12.33
CA ARG A 90 -13.70 8.17 -11.23
C ARG A 90 -12.63 7.12 -11.56
N THR A 91 -11.85 7.30 -12.64
CA THR A 91 -10.84 6.33 -13.09
C THR A 91 -9.45 6.97 -13.17
N TRP A 92 -8.47 6.27 -12.59
CA TRP A 92 -7.09 6.72 -12.49
C TRP A 92 -6.14 5.66 -13.02
N GLN A 93 -5.17 6.08 -13.84
CA GLN A 93 -4.05 5.26 -14.25
C GLN A 93 -2.86 5.49 -13.31
N ILE A 94 -2.23 4.42 -12.86
CA ILE A 94 -0.98 4.46 -12.09
C ILE A 94 0.17 4.01 -13.00
N SER A 95 1.29 4.71 -12.92
CA SER A 95 2.51 4.44 -13.67
C SER A 95 3.75 4.81 -12.86
N ARG A 96 4.94 4.45 -13.33
CA ARG A 96 6.18 4.97 -12.74
C ARG A 96 6.36 6.44 -13.08
N PHE A 97 6.90 7.19 -12.12
CA PHE A 97 7.43 8.51 -12.39
C PHE A 97 8.43 8.46 -13.55
N SER A 98 8.30 9.41 -14.47
CA SER A 98 9.18 9.56 -15.63
C SER A 98 9.61 11.02 -15.72
N TYR A 99 10.89 11.31 -15.51
CA TYR A 99 11.41 12.69 -15.39
C TYR A 99 11.12 13.59 -16.61
N TYR A 100 10.96 13.00 -17.79
CA TYR A 100 10.69 13.70 -19.05
C TYR A 100 9.19 13.86 -19.34
N GLN A 101 8.32 13.22 -18.56
CA GLN A 101 6.88 13.37 -18.68
C GLN A 101 6.38 14.33 -17.61
N ARG A 102 5.53 15.27 -18.01
CA ARG A 102 4.77 16.14 -17.10
C ARG A 102 3.30 15.98 -17.40
N SER A 103 2.48 16.07 -16.36
CA SER A 103 1.04 16.14 -16.59
C SER A 103 0.69 17.43 -17.35
N PRO A 104 -0.39 17.44 -18.16
CA PRO A 104 -0.85 18.68 -18.79
C PRO A 104 -1.12 19.81 -17.79
N GLU A 105 -1.58 19.46 -16.58
CA GLU A 105 -1.85 20.38 -15.48
C GLU A 105 -0.56 21.07 -14.99
N GLU A 106 0.50 20.30 -14.74
CA GLU A 106 1.82 20.83 -14.37
C GLU A 106 2.43 21.66 -15.50
N GLY A 107 2.26 21.21 -16.75
CA GLY A 107 2.66 21.96 -17.93
C GLY A 107 2.00 23.34 -17.97
N ARG A 108 0.67 23.40 -17.77
CA ARG A 108 -0.07 24.66 -17.71
C ARG A 108 0.43 25.57 -16.58
N LYS A 109 0.57 25.04 -15.36
CA LYS A 109 1.10 25.79 -14.21
C LYS A 109 2.53 26.30 -14.42
N HIS A 110 3.34 25.56 -15.19
CA HIS A 110 4.69 26.01 -15.55
C HIS A 110 4.63 27.17 -16.53
N LEU A 111 3.79 27.09 -17.57
CA LEU A 111 3.61 28.14 -18.56
C LEU A 111 3.01 29.43 -17.96
N GLU A 112 2.10 29.31 -16.99
CA GLU A 112 1.52 30.46 -16.27
C GLU A 112 2.54 31.23 -15.41
N LYS A 113 3.69 30.62 -15.09
CA LYS A 113 4.77 31.23 -14.30
C LYS A 113 5.86 31.88 -15.15
N LEU A 114 5.84 31.69 -16.46
CA LEU A 114 6.76 32.31 -17.42
C LEU A 114 6.22 33.67 -17.86
#